data_AF-A0AB74UU93-F1
#
_entry.id   AF-A0AB74UU93-F1
#
_cell.length_a   1.000
_cell.length_b   1.000
_cell.length_c   1.000
_cell.angle_alpha   90.00
_cell.angle_beta   90.00
_cell.angle_gamma   90.00
#
_symmetry.space_group_name_H-M   'P 1'
#
loop_
_entity.id
_entity.type
_entity.pdbx_description
1 polymer ?
#
loop_
_entity_poly.entity_id
_entity_poly.type
_entity_poly.pdbx_seq_one_letter_code
_entity_poly.pdbx_strand_id
1 'polypeptide(L)'
;MRRPSAVFVLLLAIASIGVAPAQAQVLGPVQGLPNVQLPGARLPGLDPVAPLHSVDDLLRGPLALTRKVQIETLRRREPRRVDIDPHGAPVLRGEFLATGLSTAQRDAVQAAGFVVDRETSADATLGLDFVVLHDTRNRRTSRALRALQRAAPGAAFTYQHLYLPAGEGDAARVATAAAPSSVAPSQRVGLIDGGVDPGDPALAHARIERHGCTTANPSRHGTAVAARLVAGDADTLYAADLWCGDAVGGATSKLVEALAWMAREHVAVINISLVGPDNPVLARAVQAMIAHGHVLVSAVGNDGPAAPPLYPAAYPDVIGVSGVDAHDRVLPEAGSGEQVDFCASGVVGSGRNALRGTSFAAPIVARKAARLLEAPRTGAAAQVQQQLIGEARPLGARGRDPRYGYGLLSP
;
A
#
# COMPACT_ATOMS: atom_id res chain seq x y z
N MET A 1 -52.58 57.27 52.23
CA MET A 1 -53.73 56.83 53.05
C MET A 1 -53.60 55.33 53.29
N ARG A 2 -53.60 54.91 54.58
CA ARG A 2 -53.87 53.57 55.20
C ARG A 2 -53.36 52.31 54.46
N ARG A 3 -52.60 51.36 55.03
CA ARG A 3 -52.23 50.98 56.41
C ARG A 3 -51.01 50.01 56.38
N PRO A 4 -50.33 49.76 57.51
CA PRO A 4 -49.13 48.90 57.67
C PRO A 4 -49.45 47.50 58.26
N SER A 5 -48.44 46.60 58.39
CA SER A 5 -48.19 45.71 59.57
C SER A 5 -47.08 44.64 59.37
N ALA A 6 -45.98 44.80 60.13
CA ALA A 6 -45.33 43.88 61.09
C ALA A 6 -45.15 42.33 60.89
N VAL A 7 -43.86 41.92 61.04
CA VAL A 7 -43.28 40.84 61.90
C VAL A 7 -43.19 39.36 61.42
N PHE A 8 -41.94 38.98 61.07
CA PHE A 8 -41.02 37.87 61.45
C PHE A 8 -41.45 36.41 61.78
N VAL A 9 -40.48 35.50 61.52
CA VAL A 9 -40.26 34.07 61.94
C VAL A 9 -40.58 33.04 60.82
N LEU A 10 -39.82 31.99 60.48
CA LEU A 10 -38.44 31.48 60.66
C LEU A 10 -38.38 30.12 59.90
N LEU A 11 -37.26 29.81 59.23
CA LEU A 11 -36.71 28.48 58.83
C LEU A 11 -37.64 27.33 58.36
N LEU A 12 -37.38 26.80 57.15
CA LEU A 12 -36.75 25.48 56.99
C LEU A 12 -36.35 25.24 55.52
N ALA A 13 -35.15 24.69 55.34
CA ALA A 13 -34.64 24.15 54.09
C ALA A 13 -35.41 22.89 53.66
N ILE A 14 -35.48 22.60 52.36
CA ILE A 14 -35.13 21.31 51.72
C ILE A 14 -35.40 21.40 50.21
N ALA A 15 -34.33 21.14 49.45
CA ALA A 15 -34.20 20.66 48.08
C ALA A 15 -35.37 20.81 47.09
N SER A 16 -35.15 21.57 46.02
CA SER A 16 -36.00 21.54 44.83
C SER A 16 -35.17 21.51 43.55
N ILE A 17 -35.40 20.43 42.80
CA ILE A 17 -35.41 20.31 41.33
C ILE A 17 -34.05 20.09 40.67
N GLY A 18 -33.64 18.82 40.61
CA GLY A 18 -32.83 18.28 39.53
C GLY A 18 -33.74 17.64 38.48
N VAL A 19 -33.91 18.32 37.34
CA VAL A 19 -34.57 17.78 36.15
C VAL A 19 -33.73 16.63 35.59
N ALA A 20 -34.33 15.46 35.44
CA ALA A 20 -33.73 14.31 34.77
C ALA A 20 -33.66 14.52 33.26
N PRO A 21 -32.57 14.13 32.56
CA PRO A 21 -32.67 13.73 31.17
C PRO A 21 -33.08 12.25 31.11
N ALA A 22 -34.13 12.00 30.35
CA ALA A 22 -34.64 10.66 30.05
C ALA A 22 -33.53 9.77 29.44
N GLN A 23 -33.16 8.72 30.17
CA GLN A 23 -32.49 7.57 29.57
C GLN A 23 -33.57 6.76 28.84
N ALA A 24 -33.44 6.65 27.52
CA ALA A 24 -34.20 5.70 26.73
C ALA A 24 -33.97 4.30 27.29
N GLN A 25 -35.02 3.70 27.83
CA GLN A 25 -35.01 2.32 28.33
C GLN A 25 -34.81 1.38 27.14
N VAL A 26 -33.60 0.84 26.99
CA VAL A 26 -33.37 -0.33 26.15
C VAL A 26 -33.98 -1.52 26.89
N LEU A 27 -34.96 -2.16 26.26
CA LEU A 27 -35.58 -3.41 26.69
C LEU A 27 -34.49 -4.42 27.04
N GLY A 28 -34.58 -4.98 28.25
CA GLY A 28 -33.68 -6.02 28.74
C GLY A 28 -33.70 -7.27 27.85
N PRO A 29 -32.70 -8.17 28.01
CA PRO A 29 -32.56 -9.33 27.15
C PRO A 29 -33.82 -10.20 27.18
N VAL A 30 -34.31 -10.52 25.98
CA VAL A 30 -35.44 -11.42 25.73
C VAL A 30 -35.19 -12.73 26.46
N GLN A 31 -36.07 -13.07 27.42
CA GLN A 31 -36.11 -14.39 28.04
C GLN A 31 -36.34 -15.45 26.96
N GLY A 32 -35.54 -16.51 27.01
CA GLY A 32 -35.32 -17.48 25.94
C GLY A 32 -36.59 -18.05 25.30
N LEU A 33 -36.52 -18.21 23.98
CA LEU A 33 -37.48 -19.01 23.22
C LEU A 33 -37.38 -20.49 23.64
N PRO A 34 -38.50 -21.24 23.67
CA PRO A 34 -38.48 -22.65 24.02
C PRO A 34 -37.65 -23.46 23.02
N ASN A 35 -36.83 -24.36 23.55
CA ASN A 35 -35.93 -25.21 22.78
C ASN A 35 -36.75 -26.25 22.01
N VAL A 36 -36.89 -26.09 20.68
CA VAL A 36 -37.46 -27.13 19.81
C VAL A 36 -36.35 -28.12 19.49
N GLN A 37 -36.40 -29.30 20.09
CA GLN A 37 -35.43 -30.37 19.87
C GLN A 37 -35.87 -31.24 18.69
N LEU A 38 -35.21 -31.12 17.54
CA LEU A 38 -35.31 -32.09 16.45
C LEU A 38 -34.33 -33.26 16.74
N PRO A 39 -34.77 -34.52 16.72
CA PRO A 39 -33.88 -35.66 16.97
C PRO A 39 -32.90 -35.84 15.81
N GLY A 40 -31.59 -35.77 16.08
CA GLY A 40 -30.56 -36.36 15.21
C GLY A 40 -29.61 -35.42 14.44
N ALA A 41 -29.69 -34.10 14.59
CA ALA A 41 -28.72 -33.19 13.95
C ALA A 41 -28.07 -32.24 14.97
N ARG A 42 -26.78 -32.45 15.28
CA ARG A 42 -25.97 -31.43 15.96
C ARG A 42 -25.51 -30.41 14.92
N LEU A 43 -26.08 -29.21 14.93
CA LEU A 43 -25.46 -28.06 14.28
C LEU A 43 -24.20 -27.67 15.09
N PRO A 44 -23.04 -27.42 14.44
CA PRO A 44 -21.88 -26.91 15.15
C PRO A 44 -22.23 -25.55 15.77
N GLY A 45 -21.92 -25.40 17.07
CA GLY A 45 -22.17 -24.17 17.80
C GLY A 45 -21.42 -23.01 17.15
N LEU A 46 -22.14 -21.97 16.75
CA LEU A 46 -21.53 -20.69 16.43
C LEU A 46 -21.27 -19.98 17.76
N ASP A 47 -20.01 -19.67 18.04
CA ASP A 47 -19.65 -18.83 19.17
C ASP A 47 -20.38 -17.47 19.06
N PRO A 48 -20.84 -16.88 20.18
CA PRO A 48 -21.50 -15.58 20.14
C PRO A 48 -20.51 -14.53 19.64
N VAL A 49 -20.81 -13.91 18.50
CA VAL A 49 -20.04 -12.80 17.98
C VAL A 49 -20.17 -11.63 18.95
N ALA A 50 -19.07 -11.28 19.62
CA ALA A 50 -18.99 -10.08 20.45
C ALA A 50 -19.27 -8.84 19.60
N PRO A 51 -19.99 -7.83 20.12
CA PRO A 51 -20.20 -6.59 19.38
C PRO A 51 -18.85 -5.88 19.19
N LEU A 52 -18.56 -5.45 17.96
CA LEU A 52 -17.36 -4.69 17.63
C LEU A 52 -17.47 -3.29 18.23
N HIS A 53 -16.58 -2.93 19.15
CA HIS A 53 -16.62 -1.65 19.85
C HIS A 53 -15.48 -0.69 19.44
N SER A 54 -14.49 -1.13 18.67
CA SER A 54 -13.41 -0.26 18.16
C SER A 54 -12.67 -0.80 16.93
N VAL A 55 -11.92 0.07 16.23
CA VAL A 55 -11.00 -0.30 15.14
C VAL A 55 -9.84 -1.17 15.65
N ASP A 56 -9.48 -1.05 16.93
CA ASP A 56 -8.46 -1.89 17.58
C ASP A 56 -8.87 -3.36 17.69
N ASP A 57 -10.18 -3.66 17.69
CA ASP A 57 -10.69 -5.04 17.68
C ASP A 57 -10.56 -5.70 16.30
N LEU A 58 -10.50 -4.92 15.21
CA LEU A 58 -10.21 -5.43 13.86
C LEU A 58 -8.76 -5.87 13.69
N LEU A 59 -7.82 -5.25 14.43
CA LEU A 59 -6.40 -5.62 14.45
C LEU A 59 -6.14 -6.95 15.16
N ARG A 60 -7.15 -7.52 15.85
CA ARG A 60 -7.15 -8.89 16.38
C ARG A 60 -7.91 -9.88 15.47
N GLY A 61 -8.45 -9.42 14.35
CA GLY A 61 -9.01 -10.27 13.31
C GLY A 61 -7.92 -10.94 12.47
N PRO A 62 -8.27 -11.83 11.52
CA PRO A 62 -7.31 -12.38 10.57
C PRO A 62 -6.63 -11.23 9.81
N LEU A 63 -5.30 -11.17 9.74
CA LEU A 63 -4.58 -10.04 9.13
C LEU A 63 -4.90 -9.85 7.63
N ALA A 64 -5.40 -10.89 6.96
CA ALA A 64 -5.96 -10.82 5.60
C ALA A 64 -7.27 -10.00 5.50
N LEU A 65 -7.92 -9.74 6.65
CA LEU A 65 -9.07 -8.86 6.76
C LEU A 65 -8.65 -7.38 6.64
N THR A 66 -7.41 -7.02 6.99
CA THR A 66 -6.95 -5.63 7.05
C THR A 66 -6.99 -4.94 5.68
N ARG A 67 -6.42 -5.53 4.62
CA ARG A 67 -6.54 -4.92 3.28
C ARG A 67 -7.96 -4.97 2.74
N LYS A 68 -8.72 -6.03 2.99
CA LYS A 68 -10.14 -6.08 2.60
C LYS A 68 -10.91 -4.92 3.24
N VAL A 69 -10.64 -4.60 4.51
CA VAL A 69 -11.20 -3.45 5.21
C VAL A 69 -10.70 -2.13 4.62
N GLN A 70 -9.41 -2.02 4.27
CA GLN A 70 -8.85 -0.83 3.60
C GLN A 70 -9.52 -0.57 2.25
N ILE A 71 -9.66 -1.61 1.41
CA ILE A 71 -10.33 -1.55 0.10
C ILE A 71 -11.81 -1.16 0.28
N GLU A 72 -12.52 -1.78 1.22
CA GLU A 72 -13.92 -1.46 1.48
C GLU A 72 -14.09 -0.03 2.01
N THR A 73 -13.17 0.43 2.86
CA THR A 73 -13.17 1.79 3.39
C THR A 73 -12.94 2.80 2.27
N LEU A 74 -11.94 2.56 1.41
CA LEU A 74 -11.68 3.38 0.23
C LEU A 74 -12.89 3.42 -0.70
N ARG A 75 -13.49 2.26 -1.00
CA ARG A 75 -14.70 2.15 -1.84
C ARG A 75 -15.89 2.91 -1.25
N ARG A 76 -16.07 2.88 0.08
CA ARG A 76 -17.15 3.61 0.76
C ARG A 76 -16.94 5.11 0.79
N ARG A 77 -15.70 5.56 0.97
CA ARG A 77 -15.33 6.99 0.98
C ARG A 77 -15.37 7.59 -0.42
N GLU A 78 -14.95 6.81 -1.42
CA GLU A 78 -14.78 7.26 -2.81
C GLU A 78 -15.64 6.45 -3.81
N PRO A 79 -16.96 6.26 -3.58
CA PRO A 79 -17.78 5.31 -4.34
C PRO A 79 -17.95 5.70 -5.82
N ARG A 80 -17.75 6.99 -6.15
CA ARG A 80 -17.83 7.51 -7.52
C ARG A 80 -16.56 7.25 -8.32
N ARG A 81 -15.43 7.00 -7.64
CA ARG A 81 -14.10 6.90 -8.26
C ARG A 81 -13.50 5.51 -8.12
N VAL A 82 -13.91 4.76 -7.11
CA VAL A 82 -13.37 3.43 -6.81
C VAL A 82 -14.44 2.37 -7.00
N ASP A 83 -14.05 1.28 -7.65
CA ASP A 83 -14.81 0.04 -7.75
C ASP A 83 -13.89 -1.14 -7.40
N ILE A 84 -14.41 -2.36 -7.51
CA ILE A 84 -13.62 -3.58 -7.41
C ILE A 84 -13.72 -4.42 -8.67
N ASP A 85 -12.64 -5.12 -8.98
CA ASP A 85 -12.61 -6.13 -10.03
C ASP A 85 -13.33 -7.43 -9.57
N PRO A 86 -13.50 -8.44 -10.45
CA PRO A 86 -14.10 -9.73 -10.08
C PRO A 86 -13.35 -10.51 -8.99
N HIS A 87 -12.07 -10.21 -8.75
CA HIS A 87 -11.24 -10.83 -7.73
C HIS A 87 -11.20 -10.04 -6.41
N GLY A 88 -11.89 -8.89 -6.35
CA GLY A 88 -11.97 -8.04 -5.16
C GLY A 88 -10.84 -7.01 -5.04
N ALA A 89 -10.00 -6.84 -6.06
CA ALA A 89 -8.96 -5.82 -6.08
C ALA A 89 -9.54 -4.44 -6.41
N PRO A 90 -9.01 -3.35 -5.80
CA PRO A 90 -9.50 -2.01 -6.03
C PRO A 90 -9.08 -1.49 -7.41
N VAL A 91 -9.99 -0.83 -8.11
CA VAL A 91 -9.79 -0.27 -9.44
C VAL A 91 -10.38 1.13 -9.54
N LEU A 92 -9.84 1.96 -10.44
CA LEU A 92 -10.51 3.19 -10.84
C LEU A 92 -11.78 2.87 -11.62
N ARG A 93 -12.91 3.43 -11.14
CA ARG A 93 -14.23 3.20 -11.71
C ARG A 93 -14.28 3.76 -13.12
N GLY A 94 -14.61 2.91 -14.09
CA GLY A 94 -14.79 3.30 -15.48
C GLY A 94 -13.49 3.51 -16.25
N GLU A 95 -12.32 3.33 -15.63
CA GLU A 95 -11.02 3.47 -16.30
C GLU A 95 -10.37 2.11 -16.57
N PHE A 96 -9.80 1.97 -17.76
CA PHE A 96 -9.19 0.75 -18.27
C PHE A 96 -7.86 1.07 -18.95
N LEU A 97 -6.97 0.09 -18.95
CA LEU A 97 -5.74 0.15 -19.72
C LEU A 97 -5.88 -0.72 -20.97
N ALA A 98 -5.41 -0.21 -22.09
CA ALA A 98 -5.29 -0.98 -23.32
C ALA A 98 -3.88 -0.86 -23.89
N THR A 99 -3.39 -1.93 -24.52
CA THR A 99 -2.09 -1.94 -25.21
C THR A 99 -2.26 -2.41 -26.65
N GLY A 100 -1.45 -1.88 -27.55
CA GLY A 100 -1.40 -2.34 -28.94
C GLY A 100 -2.68 -2.12 -29.77
N LEU A 101 -3.46 -1.06 -29.49
CA LEU A 101 -4.66 -0.77 -30.27
C LEU A 101 -4.31 -0.21 -31.65
N SER A 102 -4.71 -0.93 -32.71
CA SER A 102 -4.74 -0.39 -34.08
C SER A 102 -5.77 0.72 -34.23
N THR A 103 -5.64 1.56 -35.26
CA THR A 103 -6.59 2.66 -35.55
C THR A 103 -8.03 2.16 -35.64
N ALA A 104 -8.29 1.08 -36.37
CA ALA A 104 -9.63 0.51 -36.49
C ALA A 104 -10.19 0.01 -35.14
N GLN A 105 -9.34 -0.55 -34.27
CA GLN A 105 -9.75 -0.96 -32.93
C GLN A 105 -10.03 0.24 -32.02
N ARG A 106 -9.26 1.34 -32.14
CA ARG A 106 -9.54 2.59 -31.43
C ARG A 106 -10.92 3.14 -31.82
N ASP A 107 -11.21 3.17 -33.11
CA ASP A 107 -12.52 3.63 -33.63
C ASP A 107 -13.67 2.75 -33.10
N ALA A 108 -13.48 1.43 -33.08
CA ALA A 108 -14.47 0.50 -32.57
C ALA A 108 -14.71 0.66 -31.06
N VAL A 109 -13.65 0.84 -30.27
CA VAL A 109 -13.72 1.14 -28.83
C VAL A 109 -14.44 2.47 -28.60
N GLN A 110 -14.18 3.48 -29.42
CA GLN A 110 -14.86 4.77 -29.35
C GLN A 110 -16.36 4.66 -29.67
N ALA A 111 -16.72 3.94 -30.73
CA ALA A 111 -18.10 3.63 -31.08
C ALA A 111 -18.83 2.83 -29.96
N ALA A 112 -18.09 2.01 -29.21
CA ALA A 112 -18.60 1.31 -28.04
C ALA A 112 -18.82 2.22 -26.81
N GLY A 113 -18.49 3.51 -26.89
CA GLY A 113 -18.70 4.50 -25.83
C GLY A 113 -17.56 4.59 -24.84
N PHE A 114 -16.32 4.42 -25.31
CA PHE A 114 -15.12 4.69 -24.52
C PHE A 114 -14.36 5.86 -25.14
N VAL A 115 -13.69 6.66 -24.33
CA VAL A 115 -12.83 7.74 -24.82
C VAL A 115 -11.39 7.47 -24.37
N VAL A 116 -10.42 7.94 -25.15
CA VAL A 116 -9.02 7.92 -24.75
C VAL A 116 -8.79 9.16 -23.88
N ASP A 117 -8.63 8.96 -22.57
CA ASP A 117 -8.35 10.04 -21.63
C ASP A 117 -6.86 10.44 -21.66
N ARG A 118 -5.99 9.46 -21.90
CA ARG A 118 -4.54 9.65 -21.96
C ARG A 118 -3.91 8.62 -22.88
N GLU A 119 -3.04 9.09 -23.77
CA GLU A 119 -2.14 8.25 -24.55
C GLU A 119 -0.72 8.51 -24.03
N THR A 120 -0.06 7.47 -23.55
CA THR A 120 1.34 7.57 -23.15
C THR A 120 2.17 6.85 -24.19
N SER A 121 3.06 7.59 -24.88
CA SER A 121 3.89 7.03 -25.94
C SER A 121 4.96 6.08 -25.39
N ALA A 122 5.32 5.06 -26.15
CA ALA A 122 6.39 4.11 -25.87
C ALA A 122 7.70 4.79 -25.42
N ASP A 123 8.07 5.92 -26.04
CA ASP A 123 9.27 6.69 -25.69
C ASP A 123 9.24 7.20 -24.23
N ALA A 124 8.03 7.44 -23.69
CA ALA A 124 7.82 7.91 -22.35
C ALA A 124 7.62 6.77 -21.32
N THR A 125 7.50 5.52 -21.75
CA THR A 125 7.06 4.36 -20.93
C THR A 125 7.84 3.06 -21.20
N LEU A 126 9.16 3.13 -21.41
CA LEU A 126 9.99 1.92 -21.53
C LEU A 126 9.61 1.04 -22.75
N GLY A 127 9.18 1.65 -23.85
CA GLY A 127 8.70 0.91 -25.02
C GLY A 127 7.28 0.34 -24.86
N LEU A 128 6.50 0.84 -23.88
CA LEU A 128 5.13 0.39 -23.63
C LEU A 128 4.10 1.38 -24.12
N ASP A 129 3.58 1.14 -25.32
CA ASP A 129 2.39 1.84 -25.79
C ASP A 129 1.16 1.34 -25.04
N PHE A 130 0.67 2.15 -24.10
CA PHE A 130 -0.62 1.94 -23.48
C PHE A 130 -1.46 3.21 -23.48
N VAL A 131 -2.77 3.02 -23.52
CA VAL A 131 -3.76 4.09 -23.41
C VAL A 131 -4.65 3.86 -22.20
N VAL A 132 -5.06 4.97 -21.58
CA VAL A 132 -6.11 4.98 -20.56
C VAL A 132 -7.44 5.26 -21.26
N LEU A 133 -8.37 4.34 -21.11
CA LEU A 133 -9.72 4.42 -21.66
C LEU A 133 -10.73 4.69 -20.56
N HIS A 134 -11.69 5.57 -20.83
CA HIS A 134 -12.77 5.90 -19.91
C HIS A 134 -14.15 5.54 -20.48
N ASP A 135 -14.97 4.84 -19.71
CA ASP A 135 -16.34 4.45 -20.08
C ASP A 135 -17.33 5.61 -19.88
N THR A 136 -17.72 6.26 -20.97
CA THR A 136 -18.68 7.39 -20.92
C THR A 136 -20.12 6.93 -20.67
N ARG A 137 -20.41 5.63 -20.74
CA ARG A 137 -21.75 5.08 -20.49
C ARG A 137 -21.95 4.62 -19.05
N ASN A 138 -20.98 4.86 -18.16
CA ASN A 138 -21.07 4.58 -16.71
C ASN A 138 -21.53 3.15 -16.41
N ARG A 139 -21.04 2.16 -17.16
CA ARG A 139 -21.43 0.77 -16.95
C ARG A 139 -20.77 0.26 -15.68
N ARG A 140 -21.29 -0.86 -15.16
CA ARG A 140 -20.56 -1.64 -14.15
C ARG A 140 -19.22 -2.08 -14.72
N THR A 141 -18.15 -1.99 -13.93
CA THR A 141 -16.76 -2.21 -14.32
C THR A 141 -16.54 -3.53 -15.08
N SER A 142 -17.13 -4.63 -14.63
CA SER A 142 -17.05 -5.92 -15.34
C SER A 142 -17.79 -5.94 -16.69
N ARG A 143 -18.90 -5.18 -16.82
CA ARG A 143 -19.64 -5.07 -18.09
C ARG A 143 -18.92 -4.16 -19.08
N ALA A 144 -18.27 -3.11 -18.60
CA ALA A 144 -17.42 -2.22 -19.39
C ALA A 144 -16.22 -2.98 -19.99
N LEU A 145 -15.47 -3.73 -19.17
CA LEU A 145 -14.35 -4.54 -19.70
C LEU A 145 -14.80 -5.53 -20.77
N ARG A 146 -15.93 -6.24 -20.54
CA ARG A 146 -16.52 -7.13 -21.56
C ARG A 146 -16.96 -6.39 -22.83
N ALA A 147 -17.33 -5.12 -22.73
CA ALA A 147 -17.68 -4.31 -23.90
C ALA A 147 -16.43 -3.92 -24.70
N LEU A 148 -15.33 -3.55 -24.04
CA LEU A 148 -14.04 -3.31 -24.69
C LEU A 148 -13.55 -4.54 -25.46
N GLN A 149 -13.55 -5.71 -24.80
CA GLN A 149 -13.12 -6.98 -25.39
C GLN A 149 -13.96 -7.39 -26.61
N ARG A 150 -15.25 -7.07 -26.63
CA ARG A 150 -16.12 -7.30 -27.80
C ARG A 150 -15.90 -6.27 -28.91
N ALA A 151 -15.62 -5.03 -28.57
CA ALA A 151 -15.44 -3.94 -29.52
C ALA A 151 -14.13 -4.07 -30.30
N ALA A 152 -13.06 -4.51 -29.64
CA ALA A 152 -11.75 -4.73 -30.25
C ALA A 152 -11.22 -6.13 -29.91
N PRO A 153 -11.71 -7.18 -30.59
CA PRO A 153 -11.16 -8.52 -30.43
C PRO A 153 -9.65 -8.54 -30.72
N GLY A 154 -8.90 -9.31 -29.93
CA GLY A 154 -7.45 -9.44 -30.06
C GLY A 154 -6.62 -8.31 -29.42
N ALA A 155 -7.25 -7.20 -29.02
CA ALA A 155 -6.57 -6.19 -28.21
C ALA A 155 -6.52 -6.61 -26.73
N ALA A 156 -5.43 -6.25 -26.06
CA ALA A 156 -5.25 -6.53 -24.64
C ALA A 156 -5.81 -5.39 -23.79
N PHE A 157 -6.77 -5.72 -22.93
CA PHE A 157 -7.39 -4.80 -21.97
C PHE A 157 -7.21 -5.30 -20.55
N THR A 158 -6.98 -4.39 -19.62
CA THR A 158 -6.98 -4.68 -18.18
C THR A 158 -7.58 -3.53 -17.39
N TYR A 159 -7.88 -3.76 -16.12
CA TYR A 159 -8.35 -2.72 -15.21
C TYR A 159 -7.23 -1.75 -14.85
N GLN A 160 -7.61 -0.51 -14.53
CA GLN A 160 -6.74 0.44 -13.86
C GLN A 160 -6.71 0.13 -12.36
N HIS A 161 -5.92 -0.88 -11.97
CA HIS A 161 -5.78 -1.30 -10.57
C HIS A 161 -5.13 -0.19 -9.71
N LEU A 162 -5.57 -0.11 -8.46
CA LEU A 162 -5.00 0.75 -7.42
C LEU A 162 -4.08 -0.08 -6.52
N TYR A 163 -2.79 0.28 -6.48
CA TYR A 163 -1.82 -0.28 -5.56
C TYR A 163 -1.85 0.52 -4.25
N LEU A 164 -1.92 -0.19 -3.13
CA LEU A 164 -2.04 0.42 -1.80
C LEU A 164 -0.71 0.34 -1.06
N PRO A 165 -0.42 1.26 -0.12
CA PRO A 165 0.79 1.18 0.69
C PRO A 165 0.86 -0.17 1.40
N ALA A 166 2.04 -0.78 1.46
CA ALA A 166 2.15 -2.09 2.09
C ALA A 166 1.94 -2.00 3.61
N GLY A 167 2.32 -0.91 4.28
CA GLY A 167 2.19 -0.71 5.75
C GLY A 167 1.23 0.41 6.17
N GLU A 168 0.82 0.40 7.43
CA GLU A 168 -0.04 1.45 8.03
C GLU A 168 0.78 2.56 8.68
N GLY A 169 0.29 3.80 8.59
CA GLY A 169 1.06 5.00 8.86
C GLY A 169 0.43 6.03 9.80
N ASP A 170 -0.55 5.69 10.65
CA ASP A 170 -1.41 6.69 11.32
C ASP A 170 -1.03 7.09 12.77
N ALA A 171 0.24 6.92 13.17
CA ALA A 171 0.74 7.38 14.49
C ALA A 171 1.73 8.55 14.37
N ALA A 172 2.13 9.19 15.48
CA ALA A 172 2.93 10.42 15.48
C ALA A 172 4.32 10.31 14.81
N ARG A 173 4.91 11.48 14.47
CA ARG A 173 6.29 11.65 13.96
C ARG A 173 7.29 10.80 14.76
N VAL A 174 7.92 9.83 14.10
CA VAL A 174 9.07 9.10 14.65
C VAL A 174 10.29 9.65 13.93
N ALA A 175 11.00 10.58 14.57
CA ALA A 175 12.31 11.00 14.10
C ALA A 175 13.24 9.79 14.20
N THR A 176 13.75 9.33 13.06
CA THR A 176 14.83 8.35 13.04
C THR A 176 16.13 9.10 12.84
N ALA A 177 16.85 9.32 13.94
CA ALA A 177 18.23 9.77 13.86
C ALA A 177 19.08 8.56 13.42
N ALA A 178 19.24 8.38 12.10
CA ALA A 178 20.33 7.57 11.58
C ALA A 178 21.60 8.43 11.64
N ALA A 179 22.65 7.93 12.30
CA ALA A 179 23.97 8.53 12.15
C ALA A 179 24.43 8.27 10.70
N PRO A 180 24.96 9.29 9.99
CA PRO A 180 25.42 9.11 8.62
C PRO A 180 26.43 7.97 8.54
N SER A 181 26.26 7.07 7.58
CA SER A 181 27.31 6.12 7.25
C SER A 181 28.33 6.84 6.36
N SER A 182 29.44 7.20 7.00
CA SER A 182 30.67 7.81 6.48
C SER A 182 31.00 7.60 4.99
N VAL A 183 31.58 8.63 4.34
CA VAL A 183 32.59 8.57 3.25
C VAL A 183 32.22 7.78 1.97
N ALA A 184 31.05 7.14 1.90
CA ALA A 184 30.59 6.41 0.73
C ALA A 184 30.24 7.35 -0.43
N PRO A 185 30.51 6.96 -1.68
CA PRO A 185 30.10 7.73 -2.84
C PRO A 185 28.56 7.81 -2.89
N SER A 186 28.05 9.01 -3.18
CA SER A 186 26.62 9.29 -3.32
C SER A 186 25.98 8.33 -4.32
N GLN A 187 24.89 7.67 -3.91
CA GLN A 187 24.11 6.76 -4.74
C GLN A 187 22.89 7.43 -5.33
N ARG A 188 22.33 6.80 -6.37
CA ARG A 188 21.08 7.23 -7.02
C ARG A 188 20.02 6.18 -6.75
N VAL A 189 19.13 6.50 -5.82
CA VAL A 189 18.11 5.58 -5.31
C VAL A 189 16.71 6.07 -5.62
N GLY A 190 15.82 5.16 -6.00
CA GLY A 190 14.44 5.43 -6.33
C GLY A 190 13.49 5.03 -5.22
N LEU A 191 12.48 5.85 -4.98
CA LEU A 191 11.36 5.54 -4.11
C LEU A 191 10.05 5.80 -4.85
N ILE A 192 9.23 4.76 -4.98
CA ILE A 192 7.84 4.87 -5.39
C ILE A 192 6.98 4.64 -4.14
N ASP A 193 6.25 5.67 -3.71
CA ASP A 193 5.42 5.68 -2.51
C ASP A 193 4.41 6.85 -2.55
N GLY A 194 3.98 7.37 -1.40
CA GLY A 194 3.45 8.72 -1.27
C GLY A 194 4.58 9.76 -1.12
N GLY A 195 4.21 11.04 -1.04
CA GLY A 195 5.17 12.14 -0.97
C GLY A 195 6.15 12.06 0.21
N VAL A 196 7.29 12.73 0.04
CA VAL A 196 8.41 12.76 1.00
C VAL A 196 8.57 14.18 1.56
N ASP A 197 8.76 14.31 2.88
CA ASP A 197 9.03 15.58 3.55
C ASP A 197 10.53 15.92 3.47
N PRO A 198 10.97 16.88 2.63
CA PRO A 198 12.38 17.25 2.55
C PRO A 198 12.91 17.90 3.84
N GLY A 199 12.03 18.33 4.75
CA GLY A 199 12.41 18.90 6.04
C GLY A 199 12.70 17.86 7.13
N ASP A 200 12.54 16.56 6.85
CA ASP A 200 12.86 15.51 7.82
C ASP A 200 14.38 15.48 8.11
N PRO A 201 14.81 15.50 9.39
CA PRO A 201 16.23 15.48 9.73
C PRO A 201 17.01 14.28 9.15
N ALA A 202 16.36 13.12 8.96
CA ALA A 202 16.99 11.95 8.37
C ALA A 202 17.34 12.14 6.88
N LEU A 203 16.75 13.15 6.23
CA LEU A 203 16.92 13.48 4.82
C LEU A 203 17.77 14.74 4.62
N ALA A 204 18.31 15.34 5.69
CA ALA A 204 19.00 16.63 5.65
C ALA A 204 20.20 16.69 4.69
N HIS A 205 20.81 15.54 4.38
CA HIS A 205 21.94 15.43 3.47
C HIS A 205 21.55 14.94 2.06
N ALA A 206 20.36 14.39 1.90
CA ALA A 206 19.91 13.82 0.64
C ALA A 206 19.42 14.92 -0.32
N ARG A 207 19.75 14.78 -1.60
CA ARG A 207 19.15 15.59 -2.66
C ARG A 207 17.88 14.90 -3.14
N ILE A 208 16.73 15.57 -3.06
CA ILE A 208 15.43 14.97 -3.43
C ILE A 208 14.95 15.51 -4.78
N GLU A 209 14.90 14.63 -5.77
CA GLU A 209 14.23 14.84 -7.05
C GLU A 209 12.81 14.27 -6.98
N ARG A 210 11.82 15.04 -7.42
CA ARG A 210 10.39 14.70 -7.22
C ARG A 210 9.69 14.46 -8.55
N HIS A 211 8.76 13.49 -8.56
CA HIS A 211 7.92 13.19 -9.70
C HIS A 211 6.45 12.95 -9.30
N GLY A 212 5.54 13.18 -10.24
CA GLY A 212 4.10 12.91 -10.11
C GLY A 212 3.28 14.16 -9.82
N CYS A 213 3.68 14.96 -8.84
CA CYS A 213 2.85 16.05 -8.30
C CYS A 213 3.43 17.43 -8.58
N THR A 214 2.56 18.39 -8.87
CA THR A 214 2.92 19.81 -9.00
C THR A 214 3.20 20.46 -7.64
N THR A 215 2.44 20.06 -6.62
CA THR A 215 2.58 20.52 -5.23
C THR A 215 3.07 19.38 -4.36
N ALA A 216 4.04 19.65 -3.49
CA ALA A 216 4.51 18.66 -2.53
C ALA A 216 3.41 18.32 -1.53
N ASN A 217 3.08 17.03 -1.40
CA ASN A 217 2.21 16.53 -0.35
C ASN A 217 2.89 15.38 0.39
N PRO A 218 3.76 15.69 1.37
CA PRO A 218 4.45 14.67 2.13
C PRO A 218 3.49 13.73 2.87
N SER A 219 3.82 12.44 2.82
CA SER A 219 3.17 11.40 3.61
C SER A 219 4.13 10.91 4.69
N ARG A 220 3.59 10.50 5.83
CA ARG A 220 4.40 9.90 6.90
C ARG A 220 5.05 8.59 6.45
N HIS A 221 4.32 7.77 5.70
CA HIS A 221 4.81 6.51 5.18
C HIS A 221 5.98 6.73 4.21
N GLY A 222 5.79 7.54 3.16
CA GLY A 222 6.83 7.85 2.17
C GLY A 222 8.07 8.48 2.81
N THR A 223 7.89 9.40 3.76
CA THR A 223 9.02 10.01 4.50
C THR A 223 9.78 8.99 5.34
N ALA A 224 9.09 8.11 6.07
CA ALA A 224 9.75 7.08 6.88
C ALA A 224 10.47 6.02 6.03
N VAL A 225 9.92 5.65 4.87
CA VAL A 225 10.57 4.75 3.90
C VAL A 225 11.80 5.43 3.30
N ALA A 226 11.68 6.70 2.87
CA ALA A 226 12.79 7.50 2.35
C ALA A 226 13.95 7.59 3.37
N ALA A 227 13.62 7.89 4.63
CA ALA A 227 14.61 7.98 5.71
C ALA A 227 15.41 6.69 5.88
N ARG A 228 14.78 5.51 5.76
CA ARG A 228 15.48 4.22 5.82
C ARG A 228 16.29 3.93 4.56
N LEU A 229 15.82 4.40 3.41
CA LEU A 229 16.49 4.19 2.13
C LEU A 229 17.80 4.97 2.03
N VAL A 230 17.81 6.25 2.43
CA VAL A 230 19.02 7.08 2.41
C VAL A 230 19.85 6.94 3.69
N ALA A 231 19.22 6.61 4.82
CA ALA A 231 19.84 6.43 6.14
C ALA A 231 20.88 7.51 6.53
N GLY A 232 20.57 8.77 6.22
CA GLY A 232 21.43 9.92 6.54
C GLY A 232 22.56 10.21 5.54
N ASP A 233 22.71 9.42 4.47
CA ASP A 233 23.75 9.65 3.46
C ASP A 233 23.36 10.79 2.50
N ALA A 234 24.38 11.33 1.81
CA ALA A 234 24.22 12.37 0.79
C ALA A 234 23.80 11.80 -0.59
N ASP A 235 22.87 10.85 -0.59
CA ASP A 235 22.35 10.22 -1.81
C ASP A 235 21.45 11.19 -2.60
N THR A 236 21.31 10.95 -3.90
CA THR A 236 20.21 11.54 -4.68
C THR A 236 19.01 10.60 -4.65
N LEU A 237 17.95 11.02 -3.95
CA LEU A 237 16.68 10.33 -3.83
C LEU A 237 15.71 10.78 -4.93
N TYR A 238 15.33 9.86 -5.81
CA TYR A 238 14.28 10.04 -6.81
C TYR A 238 12.95 9.57 -6.23
N ALA A 239 12.11 10.50 -5.76
CA ALA A 239 10.85 10.20 -5.08
C ALA A 239 9.63 10.47 -5.97
N ALA A 240 8.91 9.41 -6.33
CA ALA A 240 7.64 9.49 -7.06
C ALA A 240 6.47 9.36 -6.08
N ASP A 241 5.64 10.39 -6.02
CA ASP A 241 4.41 10.42 -5.21
C ASP A 241 3.21 10.00 -6.07
N LEU A 242 2.58 8.88 -5.71
CA LEU A 242 1.45 8.31 -6.42
C LEU A 242 0.08 8.77 -5.93
N TRP A 243 0.02 9.60 -4.87
CA TRP A 243 -1.24 10.14 -4.32
C TRP A 243 -1.39 11.63 -4.56
N CYS A 244 -0.32 12.42 -4.51
CA CYS A 244 -0.39 13.88 -4.68
C CYS A 244 -1.42 14.58 -3.78
N GLY A 245 -1.66 14.04 -2.59
CA GLY A 245 -2.69 14.53 -1.65
C GLY A 245 -4.12 14.08 -1.95
N ASP A 246 -4.32 13.27 -2.99
CA ASP A 246 -5.59 12.62 -3.27
C ASP A 246 -5.81 11.42 -2.33
N ALA A 247 -7.06 11.14 -1.98
CA ALA A 247 -7.44 9.92 -1.27
C ALA A 247 -7.36 8.66 -2.16
N VAL A 248 -7.50 8.83 -3.47
CA VAL A 248 -7.38 7.78 -4.48
C VAL A 248 -6.09 7.98 -5.27
N GLY A 249 -5.08 7.20 -4.92
CA GLY A 249 -3.78 7.17 -5.59
C GLY A 249 -3.32 5.75 -5.88
N GLY A 250 -2.10 5.60 -6.38
CA GLY A 250 -1.52 4.29 -6.67
C GLY A 250 -2.05 3.63 -7.95
N ALA A 251 -2.63 4.41 -8.87
CA ALA A 251 -3.09 3.88 -10.16
C ALA A 251 -1.93 3.24 -10.94
N THR A 252 -2.20 2.11 -11.60
CA THR A 252 -1.22 1.36 -12.40
C THR A 252 -0.52 2.24 -13.43
N SER A 253 -1.24 3.12 -14.13
CA SER A 253 -0.67 4.06 -15.09
C SER A 253 0.36 5.00 -14.46
N LYS A 254 0.08 5.53 -13.26
CA LYS A 254 0.99 6.38 -12.50
C LYS A 254 2.22 5.63 -12.01
N LEU A 255 2.05 4.38 -11.61
CA LEU A 255 3.16 3.50 -11.23
C LEU A 255 4.10 3.24 -12.42
N VAL A 256 3.56 3.00 -13.62
CA VAL A 256 4.35 2.83 -14.85
C VAL A 256 5.03 4.13 -15.29
N GLU A 257 4.33 5.27 -15.22
CA GLU A 257 4.91 6.60 -15.46
C GLU A 257 6.11 6.88 -14.52
N ALA A 258 6.00 6.51 -13.24
CA ALA A 258 7.07 6.65 -12.25
C ALA A 258 8.29 5.77 -12.56
N LEU A 259 8.07 4.50 -12.93
CA LEU A 259 9.16 3.60 -13.35
C LEU A 259 9.88 4.15 -14.58
N ALA A 260 9.14 4.63 -15.57
CA ALA A 260 9.72 5.19 -16.79
C ALA A 260 10.50 6.49 -16.53
N TRP A 261 10.02 7.33 -15.59
CA TRP A 261 10.80 8.48 -15.13
C TRP A 261 12.11 8.05 -14.48
N MET A 262 12.09 7.07 -13.58
CA MET A 262 13.31 6.56 -12.93
C MET A 262 14.29 5.93 -13.93
N ALA A 263 13.80 5.33 -15.01
CA ALA A 263 14.65 4.83 -16.09
C ALA A 263 15.31 5.94 -16.90
N ARG A 264 14.57 7.00 -17.27
CA ARG A 264 15.15 8.19 -17.92
C ARG A 264 16.17 8.88 -17.04
N GLU A 265 15.91 8.89 -15.75
CA GLU A 265 16.86 9.37 -14.77
C GLU A 265 17.98 8.34 -14.53
N HIS A 266 18.04 7.14 -15.11
CA HIS A 266 19.10 6.15 -14.82
C HIS A 266 19.23 5.74 -13.34
N VAL A 267 18.14 5.69 -12.59
CA VAL A 267 18.15 5.28 -11.17
C VAL A 267 18.50 3.79 -11.08
N ALA A 268 19.58 3.43 -10.39
CA ALA A 268 20.10 2.06 -10.38
C ALA A 268 19.18 1.09 -9.62
N VAL A 269 18.75 1.48 -8.42
CA VAL A 269 17.93 0.65 -7.53
C VAL A 269 16.68 1.41 -7.10
N ILE A 270 15.53 0.75 -7.20
CA ILE A 270 14.21 1.36 -6.97
C ILE A 270 13.46 0.54 -5.92
N ASN A 271 13.14 1.20 -4.80
CA ASN A 271 12.26 0.68 -3.77
C ASN A 271 10.79 0.98 -4.10
N ILE A 272 9.94 -0.05 -4.08
CA ILE A 272 8.50 0.04 -4.28
C ILE A 272 7.80 -0.46 -3.02
N SER A 273 7.22 0.47 -2.26
CA SER A 273 6.57 0.17 -0.98
C SER A 273 5.03 0.12 -1.10
N LEU A 274 4.57 -0.33 -2.27
CA LEU A 274 3.16 -0.56 -2.58
C LEU A 274 2.91 -2.01 -2.98
N VAL A 275 1.67 -2.46 -2.80
CA VAL A 275 1.21 -3.79 -3.19
C VAL A 275 -0.16 -3.77 -3.84
N GLY A 276 -0.37 -4.67 -4.78
CA GLY A 276 -1.62 -4.80 -5.52
C GLY A 276 -1.73 -6.14 -6.25
N PRO A 277 -2.78 -6.32 -7.07
CA PRO A 277 -2.97 -7.54 -7.85
C PRO A 277 -1.94 -7.63 -8.99
N ASP A 278 -1.92 -8.78 -9.67
CA ASP A 278 -1.23 -8.90 -10.96
C ASP A 278 -1.84 -7.91 -11.95
N ASN A 279 -1.00 -7.24 -12.73
CA ASN A 279 -1.45 -6.37 -13.80
C ASN A 279 -0.49 -6.51 -15.00
N PRO A 280 -0.98 -6.97 -16.17
CA PRO A 280 -0.12 -7.24 -17.32
C PRO A 280 0.64 -6.00 -17.84
N VAL A 281 0.09 -4.80 -17.65
CA VAL A 281 0.77 -3.55 -18.04
C VAL A 281 1.93 -3.26 -17.08
N LEU A 282 1.72 -3.42 -15.76
CA LEU A 282 2.79 -3.28 -14.79
C LEU A 282 3.85 -4.37 -14.94
N ALA A 283 3.44 -5.63 -15.15
CA ALA A 283 4.35 -6.75 -15.37
C ALA A 283 5.32 -6.48 -16.52
N ARG A 284 4.81 -5.94 -17.63
CA ARG A 284 5.63 -5.58 -18.79
C ARG A 284 6.57 -4.40 -18.49
N ALA A 285 6.14 -3.43 -17.67
CA ALA A 285 7.00 -2.31 -17.25
C ALA A 285 8.13 -2.79 -16.33
N VAL A 286 7.81 -3.66 -15.37
CA VAL A 286 8.79 -4.30 -14.48
C VAL A 286 9.81 -5.09 -15.30
N GLN A 287 9.37 -5.92 -16.24
CA GLN A 287 10.26 -6.66 -17.14
C GLN A 287 11.18 -5.74 -17.95
N ALA A 288 10.65 -4.63 -18.48
CA ALA A 288 11.45 -3.65 -19.21
C ALA A 288 12.51 -3.00 -18.30
N MET A 289 12.16 -2.61 -17.08
CA MET A 289 13.11 -2.07 -16.10
C MET A 289 14.26 -3.04 -15.83
N ILE A 290 13.94 -4.31 -15.57
CA ILE A 290 14.94 -5.36 -15.31
C ILE A 290 15.84 -5.58 -16.54
N ALA A 291 15.26 -5.64 -17.74
CA ALA A 291 15.99 -5.81 -18.99
C ALA A 291 16.96 -4.64 -19.26
N HIS A 292 16.56 -3.41 -18.91
CA HIS A 292 17.39 -2.21 -18.96
C HIS A 292 18.40 -2.10 -17.81
N GLY A 293 18.45 -3.09 -16.91
CA GLY A 293 19.48 -3.21 -15.89
C GLY A 293 19.18 -2.51 -14.58
N HIS A 294 17.93 -2.10 -14.35
CA HIS A 294 17.48 -1.59 -13.06
C HIS A 294 17.23 -2.74 -12.08
N VAL A 295 17.48 -2.50 -10.80
CA VAL A 295 17.11 -3.44 -9.73
C VAL A 295 15.87 -2.93 -9.01
N LEU A 296 14.83 -3.75 -8.97
CA LEU A 296 13.59 -3.43 -8.27
C LEU A 296 13.53 -4.19 -6.96
N VAL A 297 13.23 -3.49 -5.88
CA VAL A 297 13.06 -4.06 -4.54
C VAL A 297 11.66 -3.69 -4.04
N SER A 298 10.88 -4.69 -3.61
CA SER A 298 9.48 -4.48 -3.26
C SER A 298 9.12 -5.16 -1.94
N ALA A 299 8.23 -4.51 -1.19
CA ALA A 299 7.57 -5.14 -0.04
C ALA A 299 6.69 -6.32 -0.50
N VAL A 300 6.69 -7.42 0.25
CA VAL A 300 5.85 -8.61 -0.07
C VAL A 300 4.39 -8.48 0.39
N GLY A 301 4.06 -7.40 1.11
CA GLY A 301 2.73 -7.13 1.63
C GLY A 301 2.52 -7.57 3.07
N ASN A 302 1.40 -7.14 3.66
CA ASN A 302 1.11 -7.25 5.10
C ASN A 302 -0.27 -7.88 5.41
N ASP A 303 -0.72 -8.86 4.61
CA ASP A 303 -2.03 -9.54 4.78
C ASP A 303 -1.96 -10.87 5.51
N GLY A 304 -0.79 -11.15 6.08
CA GLY A 304 -0.45 -12.40 6.70
C GLY A 304 0.06 -13.46 5.72
N PRO A 305 0.64 -14.54 6.27
CA PRO A 305 1.39 -15.54 5.49
C PRO A 305 0.53 -16.38 4.55
N ALA A 306 -0.79 -16.47 4.79
CA ALA A 306 -1.72 -17.25 3.98
C ALA A 306 -2.35 -16.45 2.83
N ALA A 307 -2.04 -15.16 2.70
CA ALA A 307 -2.54 -14.35 1.62
C ALA A 307 -1.90 -14.73 0.28
N PRO A 308 -2.61 -14.57 -0.85
CA PRO A 308 -2.01 -14.78 -2.17
C PRO A 308 -0.83 -13.82 -2.39
N PRO A 309 0.13 -14.19 -3.26
CA PRO A 309 1.23 -13.31 -3.63
C PRO A 309 0.74 -11.97 -4.17
N LEU A 310 1.48 -10.91 -3.86
CA LEU A 310 1.19 -9.54 -4.26
C LEU A 310 2.32 -8.98 -5.11
N TYR A 311 1.95 -8.04 -5.95
CA TYR A 311 2.83 -7.45 -6.94
C TYR A 311 3.19 -6.01 -6.55
N PRO A 312 4.40 -5.54 -6.87
CA PRO A 312 5.36 -6.14 -7.81
C PRO A 312 6.31 -7.20 -7.23
N ALA A 313 6.37 -7.42 -5.91
CA ALA A 313 7.31 -8.37 -5.31
C ALA A 313 7.22 -9.81 -5.87
N ALA A 314 6.04 -10.23 -6.31
CA ALA A 314 5.85 -11.56 -6.93
C ALA A 314 6.23 -11.64 -8.42
N TYR A 315 6.62 -10.54 -9.08
CA TYR A 315 7.12 -10.62 -10.45
C TYR A 315 8.53 -11.23 -10.47
N PRO A 316 8.88 -12.00 -11.53
CA PRO A 316 10.23 -12.51 -11.72
C PRO A 316 11.28 -11.40 -11.65
N ASP A 317 12.43 -11.72 -11.04
CA ASP A 317 13.60 -10.85 -10.87
C ASP A 317 13.38 -9.54 -10.07
N VAL A 318 12.21 -9.37 -9.45
CA VAL A 318 12.00 -8.36 -8.40
C VAL A 318 12.45 -8.94 -7.07
N ILE A 319 13.27 -8.19 -6.32
CA ILE A 319 13.71 -8.60 -4.99
C ILE A 319 12.58 -8.34 -3.99
N GLY A 320 11.92 -9.40 -3.54
CA GLY A 320 10.84 -9.31 -2.56
C GLY A 320 11.34 -9.36 -1.11
N VAL A 321 10.87 -8.43 -0.27
CA VAL A 321 11.37 -8.25 1.10
C VAL A 321 10.27 -8.45 2.14
N SER A 322 10.51 -9.40 3.04
CA SER A 322 9.73 -9.65 4.26
C SER A 322 10.25 -8.83 5.44
N GLY A 323 9.45 -8.70 6.50
CA GLY A 323 9.77 -7.88 7.68
C GLY A 323 9.97 -8.74 8.93
N VAL A 324 10.99 -8.42 9.72
CA VAL A 324 11.21 -8.99 11.07
C VAL A 324 11.16 -7.93 12.16
N ASP A 325 10.88 -8.37 13.39
CA ASP A 325 11.00 -7.56 14.60
C ASP A 325 12.44 -7.50 15.15
N ALA A 326 12.62 -6.85 16.30
CA ALA A 326 13.94 -6.70 16.95
C ALA A 326 14.55 -8.00 17.49
N HIS A 327 13.79 -9.11 17.49
CA HIS A 327 14.25 -10.45 17.88
C HIS A 327 14.39 -11.37 16.68
N ASP A 328 14.48 -10.81 15.46
CA ASP A 328 14.55 -11.52 14.20
C ASP A 328 13.34 -12.43 13.91
N ARG A 329 12.18 -12.16 14.52
CA ARG A 329 10.96 -12.93 14.25
C ARG A 329 10.20 -12.25 13.13
N VAL A 330 9.80 -13.02 12.11
CA VAL A 330 8.93 -12.51 11.02
C VAL A 330 7.67 -11.90 11.62
N LEU A 331 7.30 -10.72 11.09
CA LEU A 331 6.08 -10.03 11.47
C LEU A 331 4.86 -10.92 11.13
N PRO A 332 3.92 -11.14 12.06
CA PRO A 332 2.70 -11.93 11.82
C PRO A 332 1.92 -11.54 10.55
N GLU A 333 1.96 -10.27 10.18
CA GLU A 333 1.31 -9.71 9.00
C GLU A 333 2.11 -9.88 7.72
N ALA A 334 3.41 -10.16 7.77
CA ALA A 334 4.21 -10.25 6.56
C ALA A 334 3.73 -11.39 5.64
N GLY A 335 3.61 -11.09 4.35
CA GLY A 335 3.38 -12.09 3.32
C GLY A 335 4.48 -13.16 3.31
N SER A 336 4.13 -14.37 2.89
CA SER A 336 5.07 -15.49 2.77
C SER A 336 4.90 -16.21 1.44
N GLY A 337 5.94 -16.89 0.97
CA GLY A 337 5.92 -17.66 -0.27
C GLY A 337 7.16 -17.47 -1.13
N GLU A 338 7.07 -17.87 -2.40
CA GLU A 338 8.15 -17.80 -3.38
C GLU A 338 8.53 -16.37 -3.80
N GLN A 339 7.75 -15.37 -3.39
CA GLN A 339 8.05 -13.97 -3.58
C GLN A 339 8.99 -13.40 -2.50
N VAL A 340 9.39 -14.18 -1.48
CA VAL A 340 10.28 -13.69 -0.41
C VAL A 340 11.74 -14.03 -0.71
N ASP A 341 12.55 -13.04 -1.06
CA ASP A 341 13.99 -13.20 -1.28
C ASP A 341 14.81 -12.92 -0.03
N PHE A 342 14.44 -11.90 0.74
CA PHE A 342 15.16 -11.53 1.96
C PHE A 342 14.19 -11.05 3.03
N CYS A 343 14.68 -10.94 4.24
CA CYS A 343 14.02 -10.19 5.29
C CYS A 343 14.93 -9.09 5.84
N ALA A 344 14.32 -8.04 6.37
CA ALA A 344 15.04 -6.97 7.07
C ALA A 344 14.16 -6.42 8.20
N SER A 345 14.71 -5.56 9.05
CA SER A 345 13.95 -4.94 10.15
C SER A 345 12.76 -4.15 9.60
N GLY A 346 11.55 -4.66 9.86
CA GLY A 346 10.30 -4.05 9.40
C GLY A 346 9.70 -3.08 10.42
N VAL A 347 10.43 -2.72 11.48
CA VAL A 347 9.95 -1.88 12.59
C VAL A 347 10.71 -0.56 12.61
N VAL A 348 9.99 0.55 12.73
CA VAL A 348 10.55 1.90 12.89
C VAL A 348 10.06 2.53 14.17
N GLY A 349 10.99 3.04 14.99
CA GLY A 349 10.67 3.59 16.31
C GLY A 349 10.48 2.51 17.38
N SER A 350 9.85 2.90 18.48
CA SER A 350 9.69 2.04 19.67
C SER A 350 8.35 2.27 20.36
N GLY A 351 7.96 1.32 21.22
CA GLY A 351 6.74 1.40 22.02
C GLY A 351 5.48 1.40 21.16
N ARG A 352 4.42 2.04 21.68
CA ARG A 352 3.07 2.06 21.06
C ARG A 352 2.99 2.86 19.75
N ASN A 353 3.99 3.68 19.44
CA ASN A 353 4.00 4.54 18.25
C ASN A 353 4.89 3.96 17.13
N ALA A 354 5.45 2.76 17.34
CA ALA A 354 6.29 2.11 16.35
C ALA A 354 5.49 1.82 15.08
N LEU A 355 6.08 2.16 13.94
CA LEU A 355 5.64 1.73 12.63
C LEU A 355 6.12 0.29 12.40
N ARG A 356 5.29 -0.51 11.74
CA ARG A 356 5.67 -1.87 11.35
C ARG A 356 5.09 -2.27 10.01
N GLY A 357 5.84 -3.08 9.27
CA GLY A 357 5.42 -3.61 7.98
C GLY A 357 6.59 -3.87 7.04
N THR A 358 6.32 -4.69 6.02
CA THR A 358 7.29 -5.02 4.96
C THR A 358 7.76 -3.79 4.16
N SER A 359 6.95 -2.73 4.06
CA SER A 359 7.36 -1.45 3.45
C SER A 359 8.52 -0.75 4.16
N PHE A 360 8.74 -1.03 5.45
CA PHE A 360 9.88 -0.49 6.20
C PHE A 360 11.12 -1.39 6.15
N ALA A 361 10.95 -2.66 5.78
CA ALA A 361 12.05 -3.60 5.56
C ALA A 361 12.67 -3.45 4.16
N ALA A 362 11.83 -3.33 3.13
CA ALA A 362 12.23 -3.15 1.73
C ALA A 362 13.33 -2.08 1.49
N PRO A 363 13.24 -0.85 2.05
CA PRO A 363 14.25 0.18 1.81
C PRO A 363 15.65 -0.17 2.36
N ILE A 364 15.74 -1.04 3.36
CA ILE A 364 17.05 -1.50 3.90
C ILE A 364 17.75 -2.37 2.85
N VAL A 365 17.01 -3.30 2.24
CA VAL A 365 17.54 -4.18 1.19
C VAL A 365 17.86 -3.38 -0.06
N ALA A 366 16.98 -2.45 -0.45
CA ALA A 366 17.21 -1.54 -1.58
C ALA A 366 18.48 -0.70 -1.39
N ARG A 367 18.73 -0.19 -0.17
CA ARG A 367 19.96 0.53 0.14
C ARG A 367 21.21 -0.35 0.01
N LYS A 368 21.17 -1.58 0.51
CA LYS A 368 22.29 -2.52 0.35
C LYS A 368 22.53 -2.84 -1.13
N ALA A 369 21.47 -3.07 -1.91
CA ALA A 369 21.56 -3.24 -3.35
C ALA A 369 22.18 -2.02 -4.05
N ALA A 370 21.84 -0.80 -3.63
CA ALA A 370 22.38 0.44 -4.22
C ALA A 370 23.89 0.56 -4.04
N ARG A 371 24.44 0.11 -2.91
CA ARG A 371 25.89 0.06 -2.67
C ARG A 371 26.64 -0.91 -3.60
N LEU A 372 25.93 -1.81 -4.29
CA LEU A 372 26.48 -2.81 -5.20
C LEU A 372 26.33 -2.41 -6.68
N LEU A 373 25.61 -1.33 -6.98
CA LEU A 373 25.27 -0.94 -8.35
C LEU A 373 25.23 0.59 -8.52
N GLU A 374 26.29 1.14 -9.11
CA GLU A 374 26.41 2.58 -9.36
C GLU A 374 25.44 3.08 -10.45
N ALA A 375 25.17 2.26 -11.47
CA ALA A 375 24.32 2.59 -12.61
C ALA A 375 23.62 1.35 -13.18
N PRO A 376 22.43 1.50 -13.82
CA PRO A 376 21.73 0.40 -14.46
C PRO A 376 22.62 -0.35 -15.46
N ARG A 377 22.65 -1.68 -15.34
CA ARG A 377 23.42 -2.56 -16.24
C ARG A 377 22.69 -3.88 -16.44
N THR A 378 22.54 -4.33 -17.68
CA THR A 378 21.85 -5.59 -18.00
C THR A 378 22.42 -6.75 -17.16
N GLY A 379 21.53 -7.55 -16.57
CA GLY A 379 21.88 -8.65 -15.66
C GLY A 379 22.17 -8.23 -14.21
N ALA A 380 22.06 -6.94 -13.86
CA ALA A 380 22.31 -6.46 -12.50
C ALA A 380 21.38 -7.09 -11.45
N ALA A 381 20.09 -7.31 -11.75
CA ALA A 381 19.15 -7.89 -10.79
C ALA A 381 19.64 -9.24 -10.23
N ALA A 382 20.00 -10.18 -11.12
CA ALA A 382 20.54 -11.47 -10.72
C ALA A 382 21.88 -11.34 -9.97
N GLN A 383 22.79 -10.50 -10.46
CA GLN A 383 24.10 -10.32 -9.82
C GLN A 383 23.99 -9.71 -8.41
N VAL A 384 23.19 -8.67 -8.25
CA VAL A 384 22.96 -8.00 -6.97
C VAL A 384 22.27 -8.96 -6.00
N GLN A 385 21.26 -9.71 -6.45
CA GLN A 385 20.62 -10.72 -5.60
C GLN A 385 21.64 -11.75 -5.11
N GLN A 386 22.52 -12.28 -5.98
CA GLN A 386 23.55 -13.23 -5.58
C GLN A 386 24.54 -12.66 -4.57
N GLN A 387 24.94 -11.40 -4.72
CA GLN A 387 25.81 -10.74 -3.74
C GLN A 387 25.11 -10.56 -2.39
N LEU A 388 23.84 -10.14 -2.40
CA LEU A 388 23.03 -10.02 -1.18
C LEU A 388 22.82 -11.37 -0.49
N ILE A 389 22.68 -12.48 -1.22
CA ILE A 389 22.64 -13.84 -0.65
C ILE A 389 23.92 -14.12 0.16
N GLY A 390 25.09 -13.73 -0.36
CA GLY A 390 26.36 -13.89 0.34
C GLY A 390 26.50 -13.04 1.61
N GLU A 391 25.75 -11.95 1.73
CA GLU A 391 25.74 -11.05 2.88
C GLU A 391 24.64 -11.39 3.91
N ALA A 392 23.61 -12.13 3.51
CA ALA A 392 22.46 -12.41 4.34
C ALA A 392 22.83 -13.35 5.50
N ARG A 393 22.40 -12.99 6.73
CA ARG A 393 22.48 -13.91 7.86
C ARG A 393 21.35 -14.93 7.76
N PRO A 394 21.63 -16.25 7.65
CA PRO A 394 20.58 -17.25 7.50
C PRO A 394 19.60 -17.25 8.66
N LEU A 395 18.30 -17.30 8.35
CA LEU A 395 17.20 -17.45 9.31
C LEU A 395 16.18 -18.45 8.74
N GLY A 396 15.51 -19.20 9.61
CA GLY A 396 14.52 -20.20 9.20
C GLY A 396 15.16 -21.51 8.70
N ALA A 397 14.50 -22.15 7.74
CA ALA A 397 14.97 -23.40 7.14
C ALA A 397 16.27 -23.20 6.32
N ARG A 398 17.00 -24.30 6.06
CA ARG A 398 18.17 -24.26 5.16
C ARG A 398 17.73 -23.91 3.73
N GLY A 399 18.50 -23.06 3.07
CA GLY A 399 18.18 -22.55 1.74
C GLY A 399 17.24 -21.35 1.83
N ARG A 400 16.36 -21.20 0.83
CA ARG A 400 15.38 -20.11 0.80
C ARG A 400 14.14 -20.50 1.60
N ASP A 401 13.94 -19.87 2.76
CA ASP A 401 12.75 -20.05 3.60
C ASP A 401 11.60 -19.16 3.07
N PRO A 402 10.34 -19.64 3.02
CA PRO A 402 9.22 -18.86 2.48
C PRO A 402 8.85 -17.62 3.31
N ARG A 403 9.39 -17.45 4.52
CA ARG A 403 9.14 -16.29 5.39
C ARG A 403 10.36 -15.39 5.56
N TYR A 404 11.56 -15.98 5.57
CA TYR A 404 12.83 -15.26 5.76
C TYR A 404 13.63 -15.05 4.47
N GLY A 405 13.23 -15.70 3.37
CA GLY A 405 13.99 -15.74 2.13
C GLY A 405 15.35 -16.43 2.34
N TYR A 406 16.39 -15.85 1.75
CA TYR A 406 17.79 -16.27 1.97
C TYR A 406 18.36 -15.81 3.31
N GLY A 407 17.63 -14.99 4.07
CA GLY A 407 18.02 -14.55 5.41
C GLY A 407 17.85 -13.06 5.65
N LEU A 408 18.41 -12.62 6.79
CA LEU A 408 18.35 -11.24 7.24
C LEU A 408 19.45 -10.39 6.63
N LEU A 409 19.05 -9.25 6.07
CA LEU A 409 19.94 -8.15 5.73
C LEU A 409 19.76 -7.01 6.75
N SER A 410 20.87 -6.55 7.31
CA SER A 410 20.92 -5.42 8.26
C SER A 410 21.59 -4.19 7.60
N PRO A 411 21.29 -2.97 8.05
CA PRO A 411 21.81 -1.71 7.47
C PRO A 411 23.33 -1.63 7.31
#